data_AF-A0A7W0XA62-F1
#
_entry.id   AF-A0A7W0XA62-F1
#
_cell.length_a   1.000
_cell.length_b   1.000
_cell.length_c   1.000
_cell.angle_alpha   90.00
_cell.angle_beta   90.00
_cell.angle_gamma   90.00
#
_symmetry.space_group_name_H-M   'P 1'
#
loop_
_entity.id
_entity.type
_entity.pdbx_description
1 polymer ?
#
loop_
_entity_poly.entity_id
_entity_poly.type
_entity_poly.pdbx_seq_one_letter_code
_entity_poly.pdbx_strand_id
1 'polypeptide(L)'
;MYTPGFAAPEQYRDPDRLGPWTDVYGVGASMFACLAAFAPQAADARVQEDHLVSAKKIWAGQYSDDVLEVIDWCLRLDPLERPQSIFALQKAIRDIPPVKRKLSFFGSLKKLLFSEIGA
;
A
#
# COMPACT_ATOMS: atom_id res chain seq x y z
N MET A 1 10.04 5.90 -20.49
CA MET A 1 9.47 4.56 -20.22
C MET A 1 9.15 4.53 -18.73
N TYR A 2 7.92 4.16 -18.36
CA TYR A 2 7.46 4.09 -16.97
C TYR A 2 6.99 2.66 -16.65
N THR A 3 7.08 2.24 -15.39
CA THR A 3 6.61 0.91 -14.95
C THR A 3 5.13 0.99 -14.58
N PRO A 4 4.22 0.30 -15.31
CA PRO A 4 2.80 0.31 -14.99
C PRO A 4 2.50 -0.12 -13.56
N GLY A 5 1.55 0.55 -12.92
CA GLY A 5 1.17 0.34 -11.51
C GLY A 5 2.02 1.12 -10.51
N PHE A 6 3.30 1.37 -10.82
CA PHE A 6 4.19 2.12 -9.92
C PHE A 6 4.30 3.61 -10.27
N ALA A 7 4.12 3.96 -11.54
CA ALA A 7 4.13 5.35 -11.96
C ALA A 7 2.82 6.07 -11.57
N ALA A 8 2.96 7.30 -11.10
CA ALA A 8 1.86 8.17 -10.70
C ALA A 8 1.10 8.72 -11.93
N PRO A 9 -0.19 9.08 -11.79
CA PRO A 9 -1.00 9.65 -12.89
C PRO A 9 -0.33 10.80 -13.65
N GLU A 10 0.31 11.72 -12.93
CA GLU A 10 0.95 12.91 -13.50
C GLU A 10 2.18 12.57 -14.36
N GLN A 11 2.87 11.44 -14.13
CA GLN A 11 3.98 11.00 -15.00
C GLN A 11 3.50 10.64 -16.41
N TYR A 12 2.24 10.26 -16.58
CA TYR A 12 1.65 9.92 -17.88
C TYR A 12 1.12 11.14 -18.62
N ARG A 13 0.61 12.15 -17.89
CA ARG A 13 -0.17 13.26 -18.47
C ARG A 13 0.57 14.59 -18.52
N ASP A 14 1.41 14.87 -17.53
CA ASP A 14 2.04 16.17 -17.35
C ASP A 14 3.42 16.00 -16.69
N PRO A 15 4.41 15.44 -17.43
CA PRO A 15 5.73 15.15 -16.89
C PRO A 15 6.53 16.40 -16.51
N ASP A 16 6.05 17.60 -16.85
CA ASP A 16 6.65 18.87 -16.42
C ASP A 16 6.14 19.33 -15.04
N ARG A 17 5.08 18.69 -14.50
CA ARG A 17 4.46 18.97 -13.20
C ARG A 17 4.63 17.82 -12.21
N LEU A 18 5.86 17.35 -12.10
CA LEU A 18 6.25 16.38 -11.07
C LEU A 18 6.59 17.09 -9.77
N GLY A 19 6.32 16.42 -8.66
CA GLY A 19 6.64 16.93 -7.33
C GLY A 19 6.78 15.80 -6.32
N PRO A 20 6.98 16.12 -5.02
CA PRO A 20 7.16 15.11 -3.99
C PRO A 20 6.02 14.06 -3.93
N TRP A 21 4.79 14.47 -4.25
CA TRP A 21 3.61 13.60 -4.32
C TRP A 21 3.74 12.48 -5.38
N THR A 22 4.57 12.66 -6.40
CA THR A 22 4.86 11.67 -7.43
C THR A 22 5.65 10.50 -6.84
N ASP A 23 6.71 10.79 -6.10
CA ASP A 23 7.48 9.76 -5.40
C ASP A 23 6.65 9.08 -4.30
N VAL A 24 5.80 9.85 -3.60
CA VAL A 24 4.86 9.32 -2.60
C VAL A 24 3.94 8.24 -3.19
N TYR A 25 3.41 8.45 -4.41
CA TYR A 25 2.61 7.44 -5.08
C TYR A 25 3.42 6.17 -5.37
N GLY A 26 4.65 6.31 -5.88
CA GLY A 26 5.53 5.17 -6.14
C GLY A 26 5.87 4.38 -4.88
N VAL A 27 6.08 5.06 -3.74
CA VAL A 27 6.27 4.42 -2.43
C VAL A 27 5.00 3.67 -2.01
N GLY A 28 3.83 4.29 -2.12
CA GLY A 28 2.55 3.63 -1.85
C GLY A 28 2.31 2.38 -2.70
N ALA A 29 2.61 2.47 -3.99
CA ALA A 29 2.50 1.34 -4.93
C ALA A 29 3.47 0.21 -4.57
N SER A 30 4.68 0.55 -4.13
CA SER A 30 5.68 -0.42 -3.65
C SER A 30 5.20 -1.11 -2.37
N MET A 31 4.66 -0.36 -1.41
CA MET A 31 4.09 -0.93 -0.19
C MET A 31 2.90 -1.84 -0.49
N PHE A 32 1.99 -1.43 -1.39
CA PHE A 32 0.88 -2.28 -1.84
C PHE A 32 1.40 -3.57 -2.48
N ALA A 33 2.38 -3.48 -3.37
CA ALA A 33 2.95 -4.64 -4.05
C ALA A 33 3.63 -5.62 -3.08
N CYS A 34 4.24 -5.13 -2.00
CA CYS A 34 4.75 -5.98 -0.92
C CYS A 34 3.65 -6.81 -0.24
N LEU A 35 2.41 -6.29 -0.15
CA LEU A 35 1.28 -7.02 0.44
C LEU A 35 0.57 -7.92 -0.58
N ALA A 36 0.42 -7.45 -1.83
CA ALA A 36 -0.33 -8.12 -2.88
C ALA A 36 0.50 -9.16 -3.66
N ALA A 37 1.83 -9.04 -3.65
CA ALA A 37 2.76 -9.74 -4.54
C ALA A 37 2.61 -9.40 -6.04
N PHE A 38 1.82 -8.39 -6.39
CA PHE A 38 1.69 -7.83 -7.73
C PHE A 38 1.46 -6.31 -7.65
N ALA A 39 1.72 -5.60 -8.75
CA ALA A 39 1.55 -4.15 -8.82
C ALA A 39 0.07 -3.74 -8.73
N PRO A 40 -0.28 -2.57 -8.17
CA PRO A 40 -1.64 -2.06 -8.26
C PRO A 40 -2.01 -1.76 -9.73
N GLN A 41 -3.30 -1.57 -10.01
CA GLN A 41 -3.77 -1.16 -11.34
C GLN A 41 -2.99 0.07 -11.82
N ALA A 42 -2.60 0.07 -13.10
CA ALA A 42 -1.85 1.19 -13.69
C ALA A 42 -2.62 2.51 -13.56
N ALA A 43 -1.91 3.58 -13.19
CA ALA A 43 -2.54 4.83 -12.77
C ALA A 43 -3.29 5.55 -13.91
N ASP A 44 -2.81 5.43 -15.14
CA ASP A 44 -3.50 5.91 -16.35
C ASP A 44 -4.84 5.19 -16.57
N ALA A 45 -4.89 3.89 -16.32
CA ALA A 45 -6.12 3.10 -16.35
C ALA A 45 -7.05 3.47 -15.18
N ARG A 46 -6.51 3.63 -13.95
CA ARG A 46 -7.30 4.05 -12.78
C ARG A 46 -8.00 5.40 -12.97
N VAL A 47 -7.38 6.34 -13.67
CA VAL A 47 -8.02 7.64 -13.96
C VAL A 47 -9.17 7.51 -14.98
N GLN A 48 -9.15 6.50 -15.86
CA GLN A 48 -10.29 6.21 -16.73
C GLN A 48 -11.40 5.52 -15.94
N GLU A 49 -11.04 4.49 -15.18
CA GLU A 49 -11.93 3.76 -14.30
C GLU A 49 -11.14 3.10 -13.15
N ASP A 50 -11.38 3.54 -11.92
CA ASP A 50 -10.62 3.05 -10.76
C ASP A 50 -11.23 1.77 -10.19
N HIS A 51 -10.52 0.66 -10.35
CA HIS A 51 -10.87 -0.65 -9.79
C HIS A 51 -9.96 -1.05 -8.64
N LEU A 52 -9.01 -0.19 -8.24
CA LEU A 52 -8.14 -0.48 -7.12
C LEU A 52 -8.95 -0.47 -5.82
N VAL A 53 -9.11 -1.66 -5.22
CA VAL A 53 -9.75 -1.79 -3.92
C VAL A 53 -8.79 -1.32 -2.82
N SER A 54 -9.30 -0.52 -1.89
CA SER A 54 -8.56 -0.02 -0.72
C SER A 54 -7.85 -1.14 0.03
N ALA A 55 -6.59 -0.91 0.40
CA ALA A 55 -5.77 -1.82 1.18
C ALA A 55 -6.42 -2.13 2.54
N LYS A 56 -7.06 -1.14 3.19
CA LYS A 56 -7.85 -1.39 4.40
C LYS A 56 -8.93 -2.44 4.17
N LYS A 57 -9.62 -2.41 3.03
CA LYS A 57 -10.69 -3.37 2.74
C LYS A 57 -10.16 -4.78 2.47
N ILE A 58 -9.04 -4.89 1.73
CA ILE A 58 -8.46 -6.19 1.36
C ILE A 58 -7.83 -6.89 2.57
N TRP A 59 -7.07 -6.15 3.38
CA TRP A 59 -6.25 -6.73 4.45
C TRP A 59 -6.63 -6.31 5.88
N ALA A 60 -7.85 -5.82 6.10
CA ALA A 60 -8.37 -5.55 7.44
C ALA A 60 -8.08 -6.70 8.40
N GLY A 61 -7.56 -6.38 9.59
CA GLY A 61 -7.23 -7.34 10.63
C GLY A 61 -5.99 -8.21 10.39
N GLN A 62 -5.39 -8.18 9.19
CA GLN A 62 -4.13 -8.87 8.90
C GLN A 62 -2.90 -8.00 9.17
N TYR A 63 -3.05 -6.69 8.91
CA TYR A 63 -2.04 -5.67 9.21
C TYR A 63 -2.65 -4.55 10.06
N SER A 64 -1.81 -3.65 10.57
CA SER A 64 -2.29 -2.46 11.28
C SER A 64 -3.15 -1.60 10.36
N ASP A 65 -4.29 -1.12 10.84
CA ASP A 65 -5.13 -0.19 10.11
C ASP A 65 -4.35 1.07 9.69
N ASP A 66 -3.47 1.59 10.56
CA ASP A 66 -2.64 2.77 10.25
C ASP A 66 -1.69 2.53 9.06
N VAL A 67 -1.14 1.31 8.93
CA VAL A 67 -0.26 0.96 7.78
C VAL A 67 -1.09 0.93 6.51
N LEU A 68 -2.27 0.31 6.56
CA LEU A 68 -3.17 0.18 5.41
C LEU A 68 -3.72 1.55 4.98
N GLU A 69 -4.01 2.43 5.94
CA GLU A 69 -4.39 3.83 5.69
C GLU A 69 -3.30 4.62 4.99
N VAL A 70 -2.04 4.46 5.40
CA VAL A 70 -0.91 5.14 4.73
C VAL A 70 -0.78 4.67 3.28
N ILE A 71 -0.96 3.37 3.00
CA ILE A 71 -0.94 2.86 1.62
C ILE A 71 -2.05 3.51 0.78
N ASP A 72 -3.28 3.52 1.31
CA ASP A 72 -4.43 4.13 0.62
C ASP A 72 -4.27 5.64 0.43
N TRP A 73 -3.63 6.33 1.38
CA TRP A 73 -3.33 7.76 1.31
C TRP A 73 -2.32 8.09 0.20
N CYS A 74 -1.24 7.30 0.11
CA CYS A 74 -0.24 7.45 -0.95
C CYS A 74 -0.81 7.18 -2.36
N LEU A 75 -1.77 6.25 -2.47
CA LEU A 75 -2.35 5.80 -3.74
C LEU A 75 -3.57 6.63 -4.21
N ARG A 76 -3.86 7.78 -3.58
CA ARG A 76 -4.87 8.71 -4.08
C ARG A 76 -4.51 9.21 -5.47
N LEU A 77 -5.50 9.30 -6.36
CA LEU A 77 -5.25 9.76 -7.74
C LEU A 77 -4.94 11.25 -7.77
N ASP A 78 -5.66 12.06 -6.99
CA ASP A 78 -5.37 13.49 -6.84
C ASP A 78 -4.07 13.71 -6.04
N PRO A 79 -3.04 14.34 -6.63
CA PRO A 79 -1.82 14.73 -5.94
C PRO A 79 -2.04 15.51 -4.63
N LEU A 80 -3.08 16.34 -4.54
CA LEU A 80 -3.37 17.17 -3.37
C LEU A 80 -3.97 16.38 -2.21
N GLU A 81 -4.55 15.21 -2.50
CA GLU A 81 -5.05 14.29 -1.48
C GLU A 81 -3.95 13.37 -0.91
N ARG A 82 -2.74 13.39 -1.47
CA ARG A 82 -1.59 12.59 -0.99
C ARG A 82 -0.82 13.34 0.12
N PRO A 83 0.11 12.68 0.83
CA PRO A 83 1.12 13.38 1.63
C PRO A 83 1.85 14.44 0.80
N GLN A 84 1.80 15.69 1.23
CA GLN A 84 2.38 16.82 0.48
C GLN A 84 3.91 16.92 0.59
N SER A 85 4.55 16.04 1.36
CA SER A 85 6.01 15.92 1.42
C SER A 85 6.43 14.52 1.85
N ILE A 86 7.65 14.14 1.49
CA ILE A 86 8.28 12.91 2.00
C ILE A 86 8.41 12.94 3.53
N PHE A 87 8.65 14.12 4.12
CA PHE A 87 8.68 14.27 5.57
C PHE A 87 7.32 13.95 6.22
N ALA A 88 6.22 14.41 5.62
CA ALA A 88 4.87 14.09 6.12
C ALA A 88 4.58 12.58 6.05
N LEU A 89 4.94 11.93 4.94
CA LEU A 89 4.83 10.48 4.80
C LEU A 89 5.69 9.74 5.83
N GLN A 90 6.96 10.13 5.96
CA GLN A 90 7.89 9.54 6.91
C GLN A 90 7.38 9.67 8.36
N LYS A 91 6.84 10.85 8.71
CA LYS A 91 6.24 11.08 10.03
C LYS A 91 5.05 10.16 10.25
N ALA A 92 4.14 10.06 9.28
CA ALA A 92 2.97 9.19 9.37
C ALA A 92 3.37 7.73 9.59
N ILE A 93 4.39 7.22 8.89
CA ILE A 93 4.90 5.85 9.07
C ILE A 93 5.57 5.68 10.45
N ARG A 94 6.33 6.67 10.90
CA ARG A 94 7.05 6.63 12.19
C ARG A 94 6.10 6.62 13.38
N ASP A 95 5.01 7.36 13.28
CA ASP A 95 4.03 7.54 14.36
C ASP A 95 3.06 6.34 14.46
N ILE A 96 3.17 5.34 13.59
CA ILE A 96 2.38 4.09 13.67
C ILE A 96 2.74 3.35 14.97
N PRO A 97 1.78 3.11 15.87
CA PRO A 97 2.04 2.41 17.11
C PRO A 97 2.44 0.95 16.84
N PRO A 98 3.37 0.38 17.62
CA PRO A 98 3.74 -1.02 17.48
C PRO A 98 2.54 -1.91 17.87
N VAL A 99 2.03 -2.67 16.90
CA VAL A 99 0.98 -3.66 17.17
C VAL A 99 1.59 -4.84 17.94
N LYS A 100 1.20 -5.01 19.20
CA LYS A 100 1.51 -6.23 19.96
C LYS A 100 0.70 -7.37 19.36
N ARG A 101 1.30 -8.17 18.46
CA ARG A 101 0.70 -9.43 17.99
C ARG A 101 0.41 -10.30 19.23
N LYS A 102 -0.87 -10.50 19.54
CA LYS A 102 -1.26 -11.58 20.45
C LYS A 102 -0.97 -12.88 19.68
N LEU A 103 0.14 -13.54 20.00
CA LEU A 103 0.35 -14.91 19.56
C LEU A 103 -0.83 -15.74 20.06
N SER A 104 -1.74 -16.05 19.15
CA SER A 104 -2.83 -16.98 19.45
C SER A 104 -2.20 -18.36 19.62
N PHE A 105 -2.20 -18.86 20.85
CA PHE A 105 -1.73 -20.20 21.20
C PHE A 105 -2.37 -21.28 20.29
N PHE A 106 -3.64 -21.10 19.94
CA PHE A 106 -4.37 -21.98 19.03
C PHE A 106 -3.87 -21.94 17.58
N GLY A 107 -3.31 -20.81 17.13
CA GLY A 107 -2.70 -20.69 15.80
C GLY A 107 -1.42 -21.51 15.66
N SER A 108 -0.56 -21.48 16.69
CA SER A 108 0.66 -22.30 16.73
C SER A 108 0.34 -23.80 16.87
N LEU A 109 -0.64 -24.15 17.69
CA LEU A 109 -1.02 -25.55 17.91
C LEU A 109 -1.63 -26.19 16.64
N LYS A 110 -2.47 -25.44 15.91
CA LYS A 110 -3.03 -25.90 14.63
C LYS A 110 -1.94 -26.04 13.57
N LYS A 111 -0.95 -25.14 13.53
CA LYS A 111 0.16 -25.24 12.57
C LYS A 111 1.04 -26.47 12.79
N LEU A 112 1.24 -26.89 14.05
CA LEU A 112 1.97 -28.11 14.42
C LEU A 112 1.18 -29.40 14.12
N LEU A 113 -0.10 -29.44 14.49
CA LEU A 113 -0.95 -30.62 14.25
C LEU A 113 -1.13 -30.96 12.77
N PHE A 114 -1.18 -29.94 11.90
CA PHE A 114 -1.35 -30.14 10.46
C PHE A 114 -0.03 -30.31 9.68
N SER A 115 1.15 -30.08 10.29
CA SER A 115 2.43 -30.36 9.63
C SER A 115 2.89 -31.81 9.78
N GLU A 116 2.39 -32.54 10.78
CA GLU A 116 2.74 -33.96 11.00
C GLU A 116 1.87 -34.96 10.23
N ILE A 117 0.73 -34.54 9.67
CA ILE A 117 -0.20 -35.43 8.96
C ILE A 117 0.09 -35.48 7.44
N GLY A 118 1.05 -34.69 6.95
CA GLY A 118 1.36 -34.53 5.52
C GLY A 118 2.73 -35.02 5.06
N ALA A 119 3.43 -35.87 5.84
CA ALA A 119 4.72 -36.46 5.47
C ALA A 119 4.63 -37.99 5.38
#